data_AF-A0A5E4PQ35-F1
#
_entry.id   AF-A0A5E4PQ35-F1
#
_cell.length_a   1.000
_cell.length_b   1.000
_cell.length_c   1.000
_cell.angle_alpha   90.00
_cell.angle_beta   90.00
_cell.angle_gamma   90.00
#
_symmetry.space_group_name_H-M   'P 1'
#
loop_
_entity.id
_entity.type
_entity.pdbx_description
1 polymer ?
#
loop_
_entity_poly.entity_id
_entity_poly.type
_entity_poly.pdbx_seq_one_letter_code
_entity_poly.pdbx_strand_id
1 'polypeptide(L)'
;MRFYFSLFENFKELPLGEAHDIMSAEWYNDTRSTVVFCHGFTGNPNGPAVTGVVRAYLERGESNVALLNWEHLAADTMSSFTSSYVKWAAPNARQLGVRFAETVANLSDAGMNLSNLVLIGHSLGAHIFGITGNNLRLSGILLPRSRSSCSWV
;
A
#
# COMPACT_ATOMS: atom_id res chain seq x y z
N MET A 1 -4.67 -5.16 5.04
CA MET A 1 -3.83 -5.26 3.83
C MET A 1 -4.23 -6.50 3.07
N ARG A 2 -4.25 -6.46 1.73
CA ARG A 2 -4.33 -7.68 0.89
C ARG A 2 -2.93 -8.02 0.40
N PHE A 3 -2.59 -9.30 0.47
CA PHE A 3 -1.34 -9.85 -0.02
C PHE A 3 -1.68 -10.86 -1.10
N TYR A 4 -1.20 -10.63 -2.32
CA TYR A 4 -1.54 -11.45 -3.47
C TYR A 4 -0.48 -12.52 -3.69
N PHE A 5 -0.92 -13.69 -4.13
CA PHE A 5 -0.04 -14.79 -4.52
C PHE A 5 0.23 -14.70 -6.03
N SER A 6 -0.27 -15.64 -6.84
CA SER A 6 -0.02 -15.64 -8.30
C SER A 6 -1.16 -15.06 -9.13
N LEU A 7 -2.38 -15.00 -8.59
CA LEU A 7 -3.58 -14.53 -9.28
C LEU A 7 -4.27 -13.44 -8.46
N PHE A 8 -4.99 -12.55 -9.14
CA PHE A 8 -5.68 -11.44 -8.49
C PHE A 8 -6.72 -11.92 -7.47
N GLU A 9 -7.38 -13.02 -7.77
CA GLU A 9 -8.42 -13.65 -6.96
C GLU A 9 -7.83 -14.44 -5.78
N ASN A 10 -6.53 -14.76 -5.84
CA ASN A 10 -5.82 -15.48 -4.78
C ASN A 10 -5.04 -14.49 -3.91
N PHE A 11 -5.66 -14.11 -2.79
CA PHE A 11 -5.05 -13.21 -1.81
C PHE A 11 -5.38 -13.61 -0.37
N LYS A 12 -4.55 -13.15 0.56
CA LYS A 12 -4.82 -13.19 2.01
C LYS A 12 -5.01 -11.76 2.53
N GLU A 13 -6.03 -11.54 3.35
CA GLU A 13 -6.17 -10.30 4.12
C GLU A 13 -5.61 -10.45 5.53
N LEU A 14 -4.71 -9.56 5.91
CA LEU A 14 -4.17 -9.47 7.26
C LEU A 14 -4.22 -8.04 7.80
N PRO A 15 -4.44 -7.85 9.12
CA PRO A 15 -4.39 -6.54 9.76
C PRO A 15 -2.99 -5.92 9.72
N LEU A 16 -2.93 -4.59 9.77
CA LEU A 16 -1.67 -3.82 9.75
C LEU A 16 -0.74 -4.07 10.95
N GLY A 17 -1.26 -4.61 12.06
CA GLY A 17 -0.50 -4.88 13.27
C GLY A 17 0.21 -6.24 13.30
N GLU A 18 -0.17 -7.17 12.42
CA GLU A 18 0.28 -8.57 12.50
C GLU A 18 1.51 -8.82 11.62
N ALA A 19 2.60 -8.10 11.88
CA ALA A 19 3.81 -8.15 11.04
C ALA A 19 4.39 -9.57 10.90
N HIS A 20 4.36 -10.36 11.96
CA HIS A 20 4.84 -11.74 11.94
C HIS A 20 3.97 -12.65 11.05
N ASP A 21 2.64 -12.54 11.15
CA ASP A 21 1.71 -13.30 10.30
C ASP A 21 1.78 -12.87 8.84
N ILE A 22 2.07 -11.59 8.60
CA ILE A 22 2.30 -11.07 7.26
C ILE A 22 3.57 -11.69 6.68
N MET A 23 4.69 -11.66 7.39
CA MET A 23 5.98 -12.13 6.86
C MET A 23 6.09 -13.66 6.77
N SER A 24 5.29 -14.41 7.56
CA SER A 24 5.26 -15.88 7.51
C SER A 24 4.38 -16.45 6.39
N ALA A 25 3.60 -15.62 5.69
CA ALA A 25 2.75 -16.07 4.59
C ALA A 25 3.51 -16.18 3.26
N GLU A 26 3.10 -17.12 2.40
CA GLU A 26 3.80 -17.48 1.15
C GLU A 26 3.79 -16.41 0.04
N TRP A 27 3.22 -15.23 0.30
CA TRP A 27 3.19 -14.11 -0.65
C TRP A 27 4.54 -13.40 -0.77
N TYR A 28 5.42 -13.55 0.23
CA TYR A 28 6.67 -12.83 0.33
C TYR A 28 7.87 -13.69 -0.10
N ASN A 29 8.63 -13.15 -1.05
CA ASN A 29 9.92 -13.70 -1.48
C ASN A 29 10.97 -12.58 -1.41
N ASP A 30 12.00 -12.78 -0.61
CA ASP A 30 13.06 -11.79 -0.33
C ASP A 30 13.95 -11.46 -1.54
N THR A 31 14.00 -12.35 -2.54
CA THR A 31 14.69 -12.13 -3.81
C THR A 31 13.93 -11.21 -4.76
N ARG A 32 12.64 -10.94 -4.50
CA ARG A 32 11.78 -10.10 -5.33
C ARG A 32 11.64 -8.70 -4.77
N SER A 33 11.35 -7.75 -5.66
CA SER A 33 10.88 -6.43 -5.23
C SER A 33 9.51 -6.52 -4.57
N THR A 34 9.19 -5.63 -3.64
CA THR A 34 7.85 -5.58 -3.03
C THR A 34 7.14 -4.33 -3.51
N VAL A 35 5.97 -4.50 -4.09
CA VAL A 35 5.12 -3.42 -4.58
C VAL A 35 3.87 -3.34 -3.71
N VAL A 36 3.65 -2.18 -3.09
CA VAL A 36 2.41 -1.90 -2.35
C VAL A 36 1.62 -0.83 -3.08
N PHE A 37 0.42 -1.17 -3.51
CA PHE A 37 -0.53 -0.22 -4.10
C PHE A 37 -1.48 0.34 -3.04
N CYS A 38 -1.85 1.61 -3.16
CA CYS A 38 -2.87 2.25 -2.32
C CYS A 38 -3.85 3.05 -3.19
N HIS A 39 -5.13 2.67 -3.14
CA HIS A 39 -6.19 3.37 -3.86
C HIS A 39 -6.52 4.73 -3.24
N GLY A 40 -7.27 5.55 -3.95
CA GLY A 40 -7.68 6.89 -3.51
C GLY A 40 -9.07 6.94 -2.86
N PHE A 41 -9.59 8.17 -2.76
CA PHE A 41 -10.95 8.46 -2.32
C PHE A 41 -11.98 7.64 -3.10
N THR A 42 -12.98 7.07 -2.43
CA THR A 42 -14.00 6.16 -3.00
C THR A 42 -13.47 4.89 -3.68
N GLY A 43 -12.16 4.64 -3.63
CA GLY A 43 -11.56 3.45 -4.18
C GLY A 43 -11.91 2.21 -3.38
N ASN A 44 -11.92 1.07 -4.06
CA ASN A 44 -12.13 -0.24 -3.44
C ASN A 44 -11.24 -1.29 -4.11
N PRO A 45 -11.03 -2.45 -3.47
CA PRO A 45 -10.14 -3.48 -3.97
C PRO A 45 -10.53 -4.07 -5.33
N ASN A 46 -11.80 -4.03 -5.73
CA ASN A 46 -12.28 -4.55 -7.00
C ASN A 46 -12.44 -3.46 -8.07
N GLY A 47 -12.06 -2.22 -7.75
CA GLY A 47 -12.17 -1.09 -8.66
C GLY A 47 -11.09 -1.11 -9.74
N PRO A 48 -11.33 -0.42 -10.88
CA PRO A 48 -10.46 -0.50 -12.07
C PRO A 48 -9.01 -0.09 -11.79
N ALA A 49 -8.79 0.88 -10.91
CA ALA A 49 -7.44 1.32 -10.52
C ALA A 49 -6.66 0.23 -9.78
N VAL A 50 -7.31 -0.50 -8.87
CA VAL A 50 -6.67 -1.61 -8.15
C VAL A 50 -6.45 -2.79 -9.08
N THR A 51 -7.50 -3.22 -9.79
CA THR A 51 -7.41 -4.39 -10.67
C THR A 51 -6.36 -4.19 -11.76
N GLY A 52 -6.30 -3.01 -12.38
CA GLY A 52 -5.34 -2.71 -13.44
C GLY A 52 -3.89 -2.75 -12.95
N VAL A 53 -3.60 -2.10 -11.82
CA VAL A 53 -2.22 -2.07 -11.28
C VAL A 53 -1.81 -3.43 -10.74
N VAL A 54 -2.64 -4.05 -9.90
CA VAL A 54 -2.30 -5.33 -9.27
C VAL A 54 -2.12 -6.43 -10.31
N ARG A 55 -3.04 -6.55 -11.29
CA ARG A 55 -2.90 -7.57 -12.35
C ARG A 55 -1.63 -7.36 -13.17
N ALA A 56 -1.30 -6.13 -13.56
CA ALA A 56 -0.08 -5.84 -14.31
C ALA A 56 1.19 -6.28 -13.57
N TYR A 57 1.26 -6.11 -12.25
CA TYR A 57 2.41 -6.58 -11.47
C TYR A 57 2.42 -8.10 -11.27
N LEU A 58 1.25 -8.71 -11.06
CA LEU A 58 1.13 -10.17 -10.95
C LEU A 58 1.51 -10.88 -12.25
N GLU A 59 1.05 -10.37 -13.40
CA GLU A 59 1.34 -10.90 -14.73
C GLU A 59 2.83 -10.85 -15.08
N ARG A 60 3.56 -9.84 -14.60
CA ARG A 60 5.02 -9.76 -14.75
C ARG A 60 5.74 -10.83 -13.92
N GLY A 61 5.21 -11.18 -12.74
CA GLY A 61 5.77 -12.23 -11.88
C GLY A 61 7.10 -11.89 -11.20
N GLU A 62 7.53 -10.62 -11.24
CA GLU A 62 8.84 -10.14 -10.74
C GLU A 62 8.80 -9.56 -9.32
N SER A 63 7.60 -9.36 -8.76
CA SER A 63 7.38 -8.65 -7.50
C SER A 63 6.46 -9.42 -6.55
N ASN A 64 6.67 -9.25 -5.25
CA ASN A 64 5.63 -9.47 -4.24
C ASN A 64 4.63 -8.32 -4.35
N VAL A 65 3.34 -8.62 -4.40
CA VAL A 65 2.30 -7.60 -4.63
C VAL A 65 1.37 -7.53 -3.44
N ALA A 66 1.19 -6.32 -2.91
CA ALA A 66 0.26 -6.04 -1.83
C ALA A 66 -0.61 -4.81 -2.12
N LEU A 67 -1.77 -4.76 -1.48
CA LEU A 67 -2.69 -3.62 -1.51
C LEU A 67 -2.95 -3.16 -0.08
N LEU A 68 -2.72 -1.87 0.15
CA LEU A 68 -3.25 -1.17 1.31
C LEU A 68 -4.74 -0.91 1.10
N ASN A 69 -5.56 -1.91 1.43
CA ASN A 69 -7.03 -1.80 1.39
C ASN A 69 -7.51 -0.91 2.55
N TRP A 70 -8.13 0.23 2.22
CA TRP A 70 -8.70 1.17 3.19
C TRP A 70 -10.08 1.67 2.76
N GLU A 71 -10.81 0.88 1.96
CA GLU A 71 -12.14 1.20 1.39
C GLU A 71 -13.09 1.87 2.40
N HIS A 72 -13.26 1.26 3.59
CA HIS A 72 -14.16 1.76 4.63
C HIS A 72 -13.77 3.14 5.20
N LEU A 73 -12.50 3.51 5.08
CA LEU A 73 -11.97 4.81 5.50
C LEU A 73 -11.91 5.79 4.34
N ALA A 74 -11.96 5.29 3.10
CA ALA A 74 -11.81 6.06 1.87
C ALA A 74 -13.08 6.77 1.43
N ALA A 75 -14.25 6.41 1.96
CA ALA A 75 -15.49 7.13 1.75
C ALA A 75 -16.47 6.86 2.91
N ASP A 76 -17.26 7.86 3.23
CA ASP A 76 -18.43 7.73 4.09
C ASP A 76 -19.66 7.66 3.19
N THR A 77 -20.46 6.60 3.34
CA THR A 77 -21.62 6.33 2.48
C THR A 77 -22.82 7.19 2.82
N MET A 78 -22.84 7.84 4.00
CA MET A 78 -24.00 8.56 4.53
C MET A 78 -23.89 10.08 4.40
N SER A 79 -22.84 10.61 3.78
CA SER A 79 -22.64 12.05 3.63
C SER A 79 -22.42 12.49 2.18
N SER A 80 -22.66 13.78 1.90
CA SER A 80 -22.37 14.36 0.59
C SER A 80 -20.90 14.18 0.22
N PHE A 81 -20.60 14.06 -1.09
CA PHE A 81 -19.24 13.83 -1.60
C PHE A 81 -18.17 14.72 -0.96
N THR A 82 -18.41 16.03 -0.88
CA THR A 82 -17.49 17.00 -0.24
C THR A 82 -17.32 16.75 1.25
N SER A 83 -18.40 16.42 1.96
CA SER A 83 -18.35 16.12 3.40
C SER A 83 -17.61 14.81 3.65
N SER A 84 -17.89 13.77 2.88
CA SER A 84 -17.17 12.50 2.92
C SER A 84 -15.68 12.68 2.63
N TYR A 85 -15.30 13.60 1.73
CA TYR A 85 -13.88 13.85 1.47
C TYR A 85 -13.20 14.58 2.65
N VAL A 86 -13.75 15.74 3.03
CA VAL A 86 -13.09 16.65 3.97
C VAL A 86 -13.15 16.16 5.41
N LYS A 87 -14.27 15.57 5.83
CA LYS A 87 -14.50 15.19 7.23
C LYS A 87 -14.17 13.74 7.54
N TRP A 88 -14.13 12.87 6.53
CA TRP A 88 -13.90 11.43 6.72
C TRP A 88 -12.60 10.98 6.06
N ALA A 89 -12.54 11.02 4.72
CA ALA A 89 -11.43 10.41 3.99
C ALA A 89 -10.09 11.09 4.23
N ALA A 90 -10.02 12.43 4.17
CA ALA A 90 -8.75 13.14 4.33
C ALA A 90 -8.15 13.02 5.75
N PRO A 91 -8.93 13.17 6.85
CA PRO A 91 -8.43 12.90 8.20
C PRO A 91 -7.98 11.44 8.40
N ASN A 92 -8.77 10.48 7.90
CA ASN A 92 -8.42 9.06 8.00
C ASN A 92 -7.16 8.71 7.20
N ALA A 93 -7.00 9.27 6.00
CA ALA A 93 -5.80 9.11 5.19
C ALA A 93 -4.54 9.60 5.92
N ARG A 94 -4.63 10.73 6.64
CA ARG A 94 -3.51 11.24 7.44
C ARG A 94 -3.11 10.26 8.54
N GLN A 95 -4.08 9.78 9.32
CA GLN A 95 -3.83 8.82 10.40
C GLN A 95 -3.30 7.50 9.86
N LEU A 96 -3.87 7.02 8.76
CA LEU A 96 -3.44 5.78 8.10
C LEU A 96 -2.00 5.88 7.58
N GLY A 97 -1.58 7.03 7.05
CA GLY A 97 -0.20 7.24 6.61
C GLY A 97 0.82 7.08 7.74
N VAL A 98 0.50 7.60 8.94
CA VAL A 98 1.34 7.44 10.15
C VAL A 98 1.35 5.98 10.59
N ARG A 99 0.18 5.37 10.74
CA ARG A 99 0.05 3.97 11.15
C ARG A 99 0.74 3.01 10.18
N PHE A 100 0.69 3.31 8.88
CA PHE A 100 1.35 2.49 7.87
C PHE A 100 2.88 2.63 7.93
N ALA A 101 3.43 3.77 8.39
CA ALA A 101 4.86 3.88 8.65
C ALA A 101 5.29 2.94 9.78
N GLU A 102 4.52 2.88 10.87
CA GLU A 102 4.74 1.93 11.96
C GLU A 102 4.67 0.48 11.45
N THR A 103 3.67 0.15 10.61
CA THR A 103 3.59 -1.16 9.98
C THR A 103 4.82 -1.48 9.14
N VAL A 104 5.30 -0.55 8.31
CA VAL A 104 6.49 -0.78 7.47
C VAL A 104 7.74 -0.98 8.33
N ALA A 105 7.88 -0.22 9.43
CA ALA A 105 8.97 -0.44 10.38
C ALA A 105 8.89 -1.84 11.02
N ASN A 106 7.71 -2.25 11.50
CA ASN A 106 7.50 -3.57 12.09
C ASN A 106 7.73 -4.71 11.09
N LEU A 107 7.35 -4.52 9.82
CA LEU A 107 7.62 -5.49 8.75
C LEU A 107 9.12 -5.59 8.48
N SER A 108 9.84 -4.46 8.50
CA SER A 108 11.30 -4.43 8.40
C SER A 108 11.96 -5.19 9.54
N ASP A 109 11.51 -4.97 10.77
CA ASP A 109 12.01 -5.68 11.96
C ASP A 109 11.71 -7.18 11.89
N ALA A 110 10.59 -7.56 11.25
CA ALA A 110 10.22 -8.94 10.96
C ALA A 110 10.96 -9.55 9.73
N GLY A 111 11.88 -8.82 9.10
CA GLY A 111 12.74 -9.32 8.03
C GLY A 111 12.40 -8.85 6.61
N MET A 112 11.44 -7.92 6.44
CA MET A 112 11.12 -7.37 5.13
C MET A 112 12.27 -6.52 4.58
N ASN A 113 12.76 -6.86 3.39
CA ASN A 113 13.75 -6.06 2.68
C ASN A 113 13.15 -4.75 2.13
N LEU A 114 13.35 -3.65 2.86
CA LEU A 114 12.90 -2.32 2.46
C LEU A 114 13.66 -1.71 1.27
N SER A 115 14.86 -2.22 0.94
CA SER A 115 15.68 -1.65 -0.15
C SER A 115 15.07 -1.81 -1.54
N ASN A 116 14.07 -2.69 -1.68
CA ASN A 116 13.32 -2.92 -2.91
C ASN A 116 11.81 -2.70 -2.71
N LEU A 117 11.41 -1.94 -1.66
CA LEU A 117 10.02 -1.57 -1.43
C LEU A 117 9.62 -0.39 -2.33
N VAL A 118 8.58 -0.59 -3.13
CA VAL A 118 7.98 0.40 -4.01
C VAL A 118 6.56 0.69 -3.54
N LEU A 119 6.28 1.97 -3.25
CA LEU A 119 4.97 2.44 -2.84
C LEU A 119 4.31 3.20 -4.00
N ILE A 120 3.15 2.72 -4.45
CA ILE A 120 2.39 3.32 -5.55
C ILE A 120 1.02 3.77 -5.04
N GLY A 121 0.84 5.07 -4.89
CA GLY A 121 -0.41 5.65 -4.41
C GLY A 121 -1.16 6.38 -5.52
N HIS A 122 -2.47 6.17 -5.62
CA HIS A 122 -3.34 6.94 -6.51
C HIS A 122 -4.12 8.00 -5.71
N SER A 123 -4.09 9.26 -6.15
CA SER A 123 -4.85 10.37 -5.55
C SER A 123 -4.59 10.50 -4.03
N LEU A 124 -5.60 10.29 -3.17
CA LEU A 124 -5.45 10.34 -1.72
C LEU A 124 -4.52 9.23 -1.19
N GLY A 125 -4.40 8.10 -1.90
CA GLY A 125 -3.40 7.06 -1.62
C GLY A 125 -1.95 7.55 -1.80
N ALA A 126 -1.69 8.48 -2.72
CA ALA A 126 -0.36 9.10 -2.86
C ALA A 126 -0.01 9.94 -1.64
N HIS A 127 -0.98 10.66 -1.08
CA HIS A 127 -0.79 11.42 0.15
C HIS A 127 -0.55 10.51 1.36
N ILE A 128 -1.26 9.38 1.46
CA ILE A 128 -1.01 8.35 2.49
C ILE A 128 0.46 7.94 2.45
N PHE A 129 0.97 7.53 1.28
CA PHE A 129 2.37 7.11 1.14
C PHE A 129 3.39 8.24 1.28
N GLY A 130 3.04 9.47 0.91
CA GLY A 130 3.88 10.64 1.19
C GLY A 130 4.05 10.87 2.70
N ILE A 131 2.96 10.75 3.47
CA ILE A 131 2.97 10.82 4.93
C ILE A 131 3.76 9.64 5.51
N THR A 132 3.56 8.43 5.01
CA THR A 132 4.32 7.24 5.42
C THR A 132 5.81 7.45 5.24
N GLY A 133 6.26 7.86 4.05
CA GLY A 133 7.67 8.09 3.76
C GLY A 133 8.28 9.19 4.64
N ASN A 134 7.53 10.26 4.94
CA ASN A 134 7.99 11.30 5.85
C ASN A 134 8.17 10.77 7.28
N ASN A 135 7.23 9.98 7.80
CA ASN A 135 7.33 9.40 9.15
C ASN A 135 8.47 8.38 9.24
N LEU A 136 8.62 7.50 8.25
CA LEU A 136 9.75 6.56 8.19
C LEU A 136 11.09 7.30 8.23
N ARG A 137 11.22 8.39 7.46
CA ARG A 137 12.42 9.22 7.45
C ARG A 137 12.70 9.83 8.83
N LEU A 138 11.68 10.30 9.54
CA LEU A 138 11.82 10.83 10.91
C LEU A 138 12.27 9.75 11.90
N SER A 139 11.87 8.49 11.68
CA SER A 139 12.30 7.32 12.44
C SER A 139 13.64 6.75 11.99
N GLY A 140 14.35 7.39 11.05
CA GLY A 140 15.65 6.94 10.56
C GLY A 140 15.62 5.88 9.46
N ILE A 141 14.43 5.48 8.99
CA ILE A 141 14.24 4.53 7.89
C ILE A 141 14.11 5.30 6.57
N LEU A 142 15.03 5.06 5.64
CA LEU A 142 14.99 5.66 4.30
C LEU A 142 14.51 4.64 3.28
N LEU A 143 13.33 4.87 2.71
CA LEU A 143 12.87 4.09 1.56
C LEU A 143 13.67 4.47 0.31
N PRO A 144 13.88 3.52 -0.62
CA PRO A 144 14.46 3.82 -1.92
C PRO A 144 13.65 4.93 -2.60
N ARG A 145 14.33 5.91 -3.20
CA ARG A 145 13.64 6.88 -4.05
C ARG A 145 12.92 6.11 -5.16
N SER A 146 11.65 6.42 -5.38
CA SER A 146 10.92 5.90 -6.54
C SER A 146 11.78 6.15 -7.77
N ARG A 147 12.20 5.09 -8.47
CA ARG A 147 12.77 5.24 -9.80
C ARG A 147 11.64 5.77 -10.67
N SER A 148 11.54 7.08 -10.81
CA SER A 148 10.89 7.71 -11.94
C SER A 148 11.75 7.40 -13.16
N SER A 149 11.69 6.16 -13.66
CA SER A 149 12.18 5.87 -15.01
C SER A 149 11.14 6.41 -15.98
N CYS A 150 11.08 7.73 -16.09
CA CYS A 150 10.59 8.37 -17.30
C CYS A 150 11.78 8.32 -18.27
N SER A 151 11.95 7.15 -18.88
CA SER A 151 12.84 6.95 -20.02
C SER A 151 11.92 6.75 -21.21
N TRP A 152 11.42 7.86 -21.76
CA TRP A 152 10.92 7.82 -23.12
C TRP A 152 12.14 7.59 -24.02
N VAL A 153 12.08 6.48 -24.75
CA VAL A 153 12.91 6.24 -25.94
C VAL A 153 12.69 7.38 -26.93
#